data_AF-A0A4V2REE8-F1
#
_entry.id   AF-A0A4V2REE8-F1
#
_cell.length_a   1.000
_cell.length_b   1.000
_cell.length_c   1.000
_cell.angle_alpha   90.00
_cell.angle_beta   90.00
_cell.angle_gamma   90.00
#
_symmetry.space_group_name_H-M   'P 1'
#
loop_
_entity.id
_entity.type
_entity.pdbx_description
1 polymer ?
#
loop_
_entity_poly.entity_id
_entity_poly.type
_entity_poly.pdbx_seq_one_letter_code
_entity_poly.pdbx_strand_id
1 'polypeptide(L)'
;MPQKDNKLQKLTLMLGQTVAAMRVNEMVTCRLLHWIAAQTDDPQRFIAEAMEDMREELRSAAGADGSRVTAEAAKEALGYLDNLAAEMLAPRRRKRESGEPKGLSPLDGYRFPSFTTAQDGRLNAAAPSRDR
;
A
#
# COMPACT_ATOMS: atom_id res chain seq x y z
N MET A 1 3.16 26.33 -27.22
CA MET A 1 3.77 26.12 -25.89
C MET A 1 3.69 24.64 -25.46
N PRO A 2 4.41 23.70 -26.09
CA PRO A 2 4.21 22.25 -25.83
C PRO A 2 5.14 21.65 -24.74
N GLN A 3 6.20 22.36 -24.34
CA GLN A 3 7.24 21.79 -23.47
C GLN A 3 6.87 21.77 -21.98
N LYS A 4 6.01 22.70 -21.53
CA LYS A 4 5.56 22.76 -20.12
C LYS A 4 4.57 21.64 -19.81
N ASP A 5 3.65 21.35 -20.72
CA ASP A 5 2.61 20.33 -20.53
C ASP A 5 3.20 18.92 -20.48
N ASN A 6 4.21 18.63 -21.31
CA ASN A 6 4.92 17.34 -21.29
C ASN A 6 5.71 17.13 -19.98
N LYS A 7 6.33 18.19 -19.42
CA LYS A 7 7.01 18.10 -18.13
C LYS A 7 6.03 17.80 -16.99
N LEU A 8 4.86 18.45 -17.01
CA LEU A 8 3.84 18.28 -15.99
C LEU A 8 3.25 16.87 -16.03
N GLN A 9 2.96 16.35 -17.23
CA GLN A 9 2.54 14.95 -17.42
C GLN A 9 3.58 13.95 -16.90
N LYS A 10 4.86 14.16 -17.19
CA LYS A 10 5.94 13.30 -16.70
C LYS A 10 6.06 13.32 -15.17
N LEU A 11 5.97 14.49 -14.56
CA LEU A 11 5.98 14.63 -13.09
C LEU A 11 4.78 13.91 -12.46
N THR A 12 3.59 14.06 -13.03
CA THR A 12 2.39 13.33 -12.57
C THR A 12 2.57 11.82 -12.65
N LEU A 13 3.14 11.32 -13.75
CA LEU A 13 3.43 9.89 -13.90
C LEU A 13 4.43 9.40 -12.84
N MET A 14 5.54 10.13 -12.64
CA MET A 14 6.54 9.77 -11.64
C MET A 14 5.97 9.79 -10.21
N LEU A 15 5.12 10.77 -9.90
CA LEU A 15 4.42 10.83 -8.62
C LEU A 15 3.51 9.61 -8.44
N GLY A 16 2.72 9.27 -9.47
CA GLY A 16 1.85 8.09 -9.44
C GLY A 16 2.62 6.78 -9.21
N GLN A 17 3.76 6.62 -9.89
CA GLN A 17 4.65 5.46 -9.72
C GLN A 17 5.25 5.41 -8.31
N THR A 18 5.66 6.55 -7.76
CA THR A 18 6.22 6.65 -6.40
C THR A 18 5.16 6.27 -5.36
N VAL A 19 3.95 6.80 -5.50
CA VAL A 19 2.83 6.45 -4.61
C VAL A 19 2.51 4.96 -4.68
N ALA A 20 2.47 4.37 -5.89
CA ALA A 20 2.24 2.94 -6.06
C ALA A 20 3.33 2.09 -5.38
N ALA A 21 4.60 2.46 -5.54
CA ALA A 21 5.71 1.77 -4.89
C ALA A 21 5.62 1.85 -3.35
N MET A 22 5.30 3.04 -2.80
CA MET A 22 5.11 3.20 -1.35
C MET A 22 3.96 2.34 -0.81
N ARG A 23 2.84 2.24 -1.54
CA ARG A 23 1.72 1.37 -1.14
C ARG A 23 2.07 -0.11 -1.17
N VAL A 24 2.84 -0.57 -2.15
CA VAL A 24 3.33 -1.95 -2.18
C VAL A 24 4.26 -2.21 -0.99
N ASN A 25 5.17 -1.29 -0.69
CA ASN A 25 6.08 -1.42 0.45
C ASN A 25 5.33 -1.46 1.79
N GLU A 26 4.33 -0.61 1.97
CA GLU A 26 3.42 -0.64 3.12
C GLU A 26 2.76 -2.02 3.26
N MET A 27 2.11 -2.51 2.19
CA MET A 27 1.42 -3.80 2.21
C MET A 27 2.35 -4.96 2.56
N VAL A 28 3.56 -4.98 2.00
CA VAL A 28 4.57 -6.02 2.27
C VAL A 28 5.04 -5.92 3.72
N THR A 29 5.36 -4.72 4.20
CA THR A 29 5.85 -4.49 5.57
C THR A 29 4.80 -4.91 6.60
N CYS A 30 3.54 -4.49 6.44
CA CYS A 30 2.46 -4.88 7.36
C CYS A 30 2.26 -6.39 7.39
N ARG A 31 2.30 -7.06 6.23
CA ARG A 31 2.18 -8.53 6.16
C ARG A 31 3.34 -9.24 6.84
N LEU A 32 4.56 -8.76 6.64
CA LEU A 32 5.75 -9.31 7.30
C LEU A 32 5.68 -9.12 8.81
N LEU A 33 5.32 -7.93 9.28
CA LEU A 33 5.14 -7.66 10.71
C LEU A 33 4.07 -8.56 11.33
N HIS A 34 2.91 -8.72 10.69
CA HIS A 34 1.88 -9.65 11.18
C HIS A 34 2.36 -11.10 11.16
N TRP A 35 3.12 -11.50 10.14
CA TRP A 35 3.67 -12.86 10.05
C TRP A 35 4.69 -13.14 11.15
N ILE A 36 5.62 -12.21 11.41
CA ILE A 36 6.61 -12.35 12.48
C ILE A 36 5.93 -12.31 13.85
N ALA A 37 4.99 -11.37 14.06
CA ALA A 37 4.26 -11.24 15.31
C ALA A 37 3.52 -12.54 15.67
N ALA A 38 2.96 -13.25 14.69
CA ALA A 38 2.28 -14.53 14.90
C ALA A 38 3.21 -15.64 15.44
N GLN A 39 4.53 -15.47 15.34
CA GLN A 39 5.55 -16.39 15.85
C GLN A 39 6.04 -16.01 17.25
N THR A 40 5.50 -14.95 17.85
CA THR A 40 5.86 -14.44 19.18
C THR A 40 4.79 -14.76 20.22
N ASP A 41 5.17 -14.76 21.50
CA ASP A 41 4.24 -15.00 22.61
C ASP A 41 3.22 -13.86 22.79
N ASP A 42 3.60 -12.63 22.43
CA ASP A 42 2.74 -11.44 22.47
C ASP A 42 2.79 -10.68 21.13
N PRO A 43 1.96 -11.07 20.15
CA PRO A 43 1.93 -10.45 18.82
C PRO A 43 1.57 -8.96 18.85
N GLN A 44 0.73 -8.53 19.79
CA GLN A 44 0.28 -7.14 19.86
C GLN A 44 1.39 -6.24 20.38
N ARG A 45 2.07 -6.70 21.44
CA ARG A 45 3.25 -6.01 21.96
C ARG A 45 4.36 -5.93 20.94
N PHE A 46 4.65 -7.02 20.22
CA PHE A 46 5.66 -7.01 19.15
C PHE A 46 5.39 -5.94 18.10
N ILE A 47 4.14 -5.86 17.60
CA ILE A 47 3.75 -4.85 16.60
C ILE A 47 3.86 -3.43 17.17
N ALA A 48 3.45 -3.23 18.42
CA ALA A 48 3.54 -1.93 19.07
C ALA A 48 4.99 -1.45 19.23
N GLU A 49 5.89 -2.34 19.68
CA GLU A 49 7.33 -2.06 19.80
C GLU A 49 7.94 -1.74 18.44
N ALA A 50 7.71 -2.56 17.40
CA ALA A 50 8.21 -2.29 16.06
C ALA A 50 7.71 -0.95 15.47
N MET A 51 6.47 -0.56 15.79
CA MET A 51 5.90 0.73 15.38
C MET A 51 6.46 1.92 16.17
N GLU A 52 6.84 1.75 17.44
CA GLU A 52 7.60 2.77 18.19
C GLU A 52 9.02 2.92 17.62
N ASP A 53 9.73 1.83 17.34
CA ASP A 53 11.07 1.86 16.76
C ASP A 53 11.12 2.65 15.44
N MET A 54 10.16 2.39 14.54
CA MET A 54 10.03 3.14 13.28
C MET A 54 9.76 4.64 13.51
N ARG A 55 9.00 4.99 14.56
CA ARG A 55 8.74 6.39 14.91
C ARG A 55 9.98 7.08 15.46
N GLU A 56 10.76 6.40 16.30
CA GLU A 56 12.02 6.92 16.82
C GLU A 56 13.04 7.14 15.71
N GLU A 57 13.18 6.19 14.78
CA GLU A 57 14.05 6.31 13.62
C GLU A 57 13.65 7.50 12.74
N LEU A 58 12.36 7.65 12.47
CA LEU A 58 11.83 8.76 11.66
C LEU A 58 12.05 10.13 12.34
N ARG A 59 11.83 10.22 13.66
CA ARG A 59 12.11 11.46 14.44
C ARG A 59 13.59 11.80 14.41
N SER A 60 14.46 10.80 14.57
CA SER A 60 15.92 10.97 14.51
C SER A 60 16.36 11.49 13.13
N ALA A 61 15.87 10.86 12.05
CA ALA A 61 16.17 11.27 10.69
C ALA A 61 15.72 12.71 10.39
N ALA A 62 14.53 13.09 10.87
CA ALA A 62 14.01 14.45 10.71
C ALA A 62 14.83 15.51 11.47
N GLY A 63 15.31 15.17 12.67
CA GLY A 63 16.15 16.05 13.48
C GLY A 63 17.55 16.26 12.90
N ALA A 64 18.10 15.23 12.22
CA ALA A 64 19.45 15.28 11.65
C ALA A 64 19.57 16.19 10.42
N ASP A 65 18.51 16.32 9.62
CA ASP A 65 18.54 17.07 8.35
C ASP A 65 18.38 18.59 8.53
N GLY A 66 17.79 19.04 9.65
CA GLY A 66 17.66 20.46 10.02
C GLY A 66 16.82 21.33 9.06
N SER A 67 16.28 20.76 7.98
CA SER A 67 15.45 21.43 7.01
C SER A 67 13.99 21.49 7.46
N ARG A 68 13.35 22.64 7.26
CA ARG A 68 11.93 22.82 7.58
C ARG A 68 11.03 21.91 6.74
N VAL A 69 11.41 21.64 5.49
CA VAL A 69 10.62 20.81 4.57
C VAL A 69 10.62 19.35 5.03
N THR A 70 11.77 18.83 5.48
CA THR A 70 11.88 17.47 6.00
C THR A 70 11.22 17.33 7.37
N ALA A 71 11.24 18.36 8.20
CA ALA A 71 10.49 18.39 9.46
C ALA A 71 8.96 18.32 9.23
N GLU A 72 8.43 19.08 8.26
CA GLU A 72 7.01 19.03 7.89
C GLU A 72 6.63 17.66 7.31
N ALA A 73 7.44 17.11 6.39
CA ALA A 73 7.23 15.78 5.83
C ALA A 73 7.28 14.67 6.89
N ALA A 74 8.21 14.77 7.85
CA ALA A 74 8.31 13.81 8.96
C ALA A 74 7.09 13.86 9.87
N LYS A 75 6.53 15.05 10.12
CA LYS A 75 5.29 15.19 10.89
C LYS A 75 4.11 14.48 10.22
N GLU A 76 3.97 14.64 8.90
CA GLU A 76 2.93 13.93 8.14
C GLU A 76 3.14 12.41 8.19
N ALA A 77 4.39 11.96 8.00
CA ALA A 77 4.73 10.54 8.04
C ALA A 77 4.50 9.93 9.44
N LEU A 78 4.78 10.66 10.53
CA LEU A 78 4.46 10.23 11.89
C LEU A 78 2.95 10.07 12.10
N GLY A 79 2.14 11.05 11.68
CA GLY A 79 0.68 10.93 11.77
C GLY A 79 0.12 9.79 10.93
N TYR A 80 0.74 9.49 9.79
CA TYR A 80 0.41 8.31 9.00
C TYR A 80 0.78 7.00 9.71
N LEU A 81 1.97 6.92 10.33
CA LEU A 81 2.39 5.76 11.12
C LEU A 81 1.47 5.51 12.31
N ASP A 82 0.99 6.55 12.99
CA ASP A 82 0.04 6.41 14.11
C ASP A 82 -1.28 5.76 13.65
N ASN A 83 -1.80 6.16 12.48
CA ASN A 83 -2.99 5.53 11.89
C ASN A 83 -2.71 4.07 11.50
N LEU A 84 -1.56 3.81 10.88
CA LEU A 84 -1.18 2.46 10.45
C LEU A 84 -1.01 1.51 11.65
N ALA A 85 -0.41 1.99 12.74
CA ALA A 85 -0.28 1.25 13.99
C ALA A 85 -1.65 0.90 14.58
N ALA A 86 -2.58 1.86 14.61
CA ALA A 86 -3.95 1.63 15.07
C ALA A 86 -4.68 0.57 14.21
N GLU A 87 -4.53 0.63 12.89
CA GLU A 87 -5.09 -0.38 11.97
C GLU A 87 -4.47 -1.76 12.17
N MET A 88 -3.16 -1.83 12.40
CA MET A 88 -2.44 -3.09 12.59
C MET A 88 -2.74 -3.78 13.92
N LEU A 89 -3.02 -3.01 14.97
CA LEU A 89 -3.40 -3.48 16.30
C LEU A 89 -4.91 -3.74 16.41
N ALA A 90 -5.72 -3.24 15.47
CA ALA A 90 -7.15 -3.48 15.48
C ALA A 90 -7.46 -4.99 15.39
N PRO A 91 -8.35 -5.52 16.25
CA PRO A 91 -8.78 -6.91 16.16
C PRO A 91 -9.35 -7.17 14.76
N ARG A 92 -8.69 -8.04 13.98
CA ARG A 92 -9.24 -8.50 12.70
C ARG A 92 -10.62 -9.08 12.95
N ARG A 93 -11.70 -8.37 12.56
CA ARG A 93 -13.04 -8.94 12.50
C ARG A 93 -12.99 -10.12 11.54
N ARG A 94 -12.82 -11.33 12.07
CA ARG A 94 -12.93 -12.59 11.32
C ARG A 94 -14.35 -12.68 10.79
N LYS A 95 -14.57 -12.32 9.53
CA LYS A 95 -15.69 -12.91 8.79
C LYS A 95 -15.27 -14.35 8.47
N ARG A 96 -15.52 -15.26 9.42
CA ARG A 96 -15.40 -16.72 9.19
C ARG A 96 -16.50 -17.10 8.20
N GLU A 97 -16.16 -17.22 6.93
CA GLU A 97 -16.93 -18.09 6.03
C GLU A 97 -16.30 -19.48 6.16
N SER A 98 -17.08 -20.38 6.73
CA SER A 98 -16.72 -21.78 6.97
C SER A 98 -16.64 -22.54 5.65
N GLY A 99 -15.43 -22.95 5.25
CA GLY A 99 -15.18 -23.90 4.17
C GLY A 99 -13.87 -24.64 4.46
N GLU A 100 -13.91 -25.96 4.36
CA GLU A 100 -12.92 -26.96 4.82
C GLU A 100 -11.45 -26.74 4.34
N PRO A 101 -10.46 -27.29 5.08
CA PRO A 101 -9.05 -27.07 4.79
C PRO A 101 -8.55 -28.08 3.74
N LYS A 102 -8.43 -27.64 2.49
CA LYS A 102 -7.56 -28.30 1.51
C LYS A 102 -6.63 -27.27 0.90
N GLY A 103 -5.39 -27.28 1.41
CA GLY A 103 -4.20 -26.73 0.78
C GLY A 103 -4.41 -25.43 0.02
N LEU A 104 -4.69 -24.34 0.73
CA LEU A 104 -4.84 -23.02 0.12
C LEU A 104 -3.55 -22.24 0.33
N SER A 105 -2.99 -21.78 -0.79
CA SER A 105 -1.88 -20.84 -0.80
C SER A 105 -2.28 -19.61 0.03
N PRO A 106 -1.36 -18.94 0.77
CA PRO A 106 -1.67 -17.74 1.56
C PRO A 106 -2.33 -16.57 0.80
N LEU A 107 -2.52 -16.74 -0.51
CA LEU A 107 -3.05 -15.78 -1.47
C LEU A 107 -4.52 -16.03 -1.86
N ASP A 108 -5.13 -17.18 -1.54
CA ASP A 108 -6.45 -17.59 -2.07
C ASP A 108 -7.68 -16.82 -1.54
N GLY A 109 -7.48 -15.76 -0.76
CA GLY A 109 -8.57 -14.89 -0.26
C GLY A 109 -8.43 -13.42 -0.63
N TYR A 110 -7.36 -13.02 -1.32
CA TYR A 110 -7.08 -11.62 -1.59
C TYR A 110 -7.40 -11.24 -3.03
N ARG A 111 -8.53 -10.54 -3.21
CA ARG A 111 -8.80 -9.84 -4.46
C ARG A 111 -7.94 -8.59 -4.52
N PHE A 112 -6.84 -8.67 -5.28
CA PHE A 112 -6.03 -7.49 -5.58
C PHE A 112 -6.85 -6.51 -6.45
N PRO A 113 -6.82 -5.20 -6.15
CA PRO A 113 -7.33 -4.21 -7.09
C PRO A 113 -6.50 -4.32 -8.37
N SER A 114 -7.16 -4.47 -9.53
CA SER A 114 -6.48 -4.35 -10.82
C SER A 114 -6.10 -2.89 -11.01
N PHE A 115 -4.81 -2.57 -10.95
CA PHE A 115 -4.30 -1.22 -11.23
C PHE A 115 -4.02 -0.97 -12.72
N THR A 116 -4.28 -1.96 -13.57
CA THR A 116 -4.30 -1.81 -15.01
C THR A 116 -5.73 -1.86 -15.50
N THR A 117 -6.44 -0.73 -15.46
CA THR A 117 -7.36 -0.44 -16.56
C THR A 117 -6.51 0.00 -17.74
N ALA A 118 -5.83 -0.95 -18.39
CA ALA A 118 -5.71 -0.81 -19.83
C ALA A 118 -7.16 -0.81 -20.32
N GLN A 119 -7.63 0.31 -20.87
CA GLN A 119 -8.82 0.24 -21.71
C GLN A 119 -8.44 -0.74 -22.81
N ASP A 120 -8.89 -1.99 -22.68
CA ASP A 120 -9.02 -2.88 -23.81
C ASP A 120 -9.98 -2.18 -24.75
N GLY A 121 -9.40 -1.48 -25.73
CA GLY A 121 -10.12 -0.97 -26.88
C GLY A 121 -10.82 -2.16 -27.51
N ARG A 122 -12.11 -2.32 -27.21
CA ARG A 122 -13.03 -3.15 -28.00
C ARG A 122 -13.23 -2.47 -29.35
N LEU A 123 -12.21 -2.52 -30.19
CA LEU A 123 -12.34 -2.49 -31.63
C LEU A 123 -12.40 -3.93 -32.11
N ASN A 124 -13.51 -4.61 -31.81
CA ASN A 124 -13.92 -5.76 -32.62
C ASN A 124 -14.97 -5.26 -33.60
N ALA A 125 -14.48 -4.97 -34.80
CA ALA A 125 -15.28 -4.96 -36.00
C ALA A 125 -15.96 -6.32 -36.17
N ALA A 126 -17.28 -6.31 -36.27
CA ALA A 126 -18.07 -7.24 -37.06
C ALA A 126 -19.48 -6.66 -37.19
N ALA A 127 -19.68 -5.82 -38.21
CA ALA A 127 -21.00 -5.56 -38.74
C ALA A 127 -21.57 -6.88 -39.29
N PRO A 128 -22.78 -7.30 -38.93
CA PRO A 128 -23.49 -8.27 -39.74
C PRO A 128 -24.17 -7.51 -40.87
N SER A 129 -23.57 -7.59 -42.05
CA SER A 129 -24.32 -7.47 -43.30
C SER A 129 -25.40 -8.55 -43.31
N ARG A 130 -26.65 -8.17 -43.52
CA ARG A 130 -27.63 -9.10 -44.08
C ARG A 130 -28.60 -8.36 -44.98
N ASP A 131 -28.32 -8.48 -46.28
CA ASP A 131 -29.31 -8.39 -47.34
C ASP A 131 -30.39 -9.46 -47.11
N ARG A 132 -31.64 -9.02 -46.97
CA ARG A 132 -32.79 -9.43 -47.78
C ARG A 132 -34.04 -8.70 -47.35
#